data_AF-Q145C9-F1
#
_entry.id   AF-Q145C9-F1
#
_cell.length_a   1.000
_cell.length_b   1.000
_cell.length_c   1.000
_cell.angle_alpha   90.00
_cell.angle_beta   90.00
_cell.angle_gamma   90.00
#
_symmetry.space_group_name_H-M   'P 1'
#
loop_
_entity.id
_entity.type
_entity.pdbx_description
1 polymer ?
#
loop_
_entity_poly.entity_id
_entity_poly.type
_entity_poly.pdbx_seq_one_letter_code
_entity_poly.pdbx_strand_id
1 'polypeptide(L)'
;MAKTNKYKYVLNIQVDEPIYKKILARFEEENDENFSAFVRRIATKKISLDVEVYEKVTASLNEIGRQINSIVKDLHEKTEVTFITLEEFKIKKQELEVLLVFLDEWVNRRNKMVDFDFDGSEKIDRPAVKKRIYVMLSEQENHALMESMEKLCFNKKADFVRCLLSNSRSLYVPRWKAIFYAEIRIKNNLSQVKRHINEANLLHMSLLHEVSDIAKTLKQLRKNFDKGVEI
;
A
#
# COMPACT_ATOMS: atom_id res chain seq x y z
N MET A 1 19.39 45.39 11.37
CA MET A 1 19.17 44.27 10.45
C MET A 1 18.18 43.30 11.08
N ALA A 2 16.95 43.23 10.55
CA ALA A 2 15.95 42.28 11.05
C ALA A 2 16.41 40.85 10.72
N LYS A 3 16.56 39.99 11.74
CA LYS A 3 16.81 38.55 11.53
C LYS A 3 15.59 37.97 10.83
N THR A 4 15.69 37.74 9.53
CA THR A 4 14.66 37.02 8.77
C THR A 4 14.50 35.63 9.39
N ASN A 5 13.33 35.39 9.98
CA ASN A 5 13.05 34.12 10.63
C ASN A 5 13.07 32.99 9.56
N LYS A 6 14.05 32.10 9.66
CA LYS A 6 14.29 31.02 8.67
C LYS A 6 13.11 30.03 8.58
N TYR A 7 12.33 29.92 9.65
CA TYR A 7 11.21 29.00 9.76
C TYR A 7 9.88 29.77 9.69
N LYS A 8 9.13 29.55 8.62
CA LYS A 8 7.91 30.31 8.28
C LYS A 8 6.64 29.48 8.34
N TYR A 9 6.74 28.16 8.32
CA TYR A 9 5.61 27.24 8.26
C TYR A 9 5.51 26.43 9.53
N VAL A 10 4.31 26.27 10.09
CA VAL A 10 4.09 25.43 11.28
C VAL A 10 3.37 24.15 10.88
N LEU A 11 3.98 23.01 11.20
CA LEU A 11 3.38 21.69 11.08
C LEU A 11 2.84 21.26 12.45
N ASN A 12 1.56 20.93 12.49
CA ASN A 12 0.88 20.41 13.68
C ASN A 12 0.41 18.98 13.41
N ILE A 13 0.97 18.01 14.13
CA ILE A 13 0.71 16.58 13.94
C ILE A 13 0.03 16.05 15.20
N GLN A 14 -1.13 15.42 15.02
CA GLN A 14 -1.82 14.72 16.10
C GLN A 14 -1.52 13.22 16.00
N VAL A 15 -1.00 12.63 17.08
CA VAL A 15 -0.67 11.21 17.17
C VAL A 15 -1.26 10.60 18.42
N ASP A 16 -1.60 9.33 18.33
CA ASP A 16 -2.08 8.56 19.47
C ASP A 16 -0.92 8.22 20.42
N GLU A 17 -1.18 8.16 21.73
CA GLU A 17 -0.15 7.89 22.76
C GLU A 17 0.79 6.71 22.43
N PRO A 18 0.30 5.53 21.97
CA PRO A 18 1.20 4.41 21.65
C PRO A 18 2.12 4.72 20.48
N ILE A 19 1.63 5.46 19.48
CA ILE A 19 2.42 5.91 18.33
C ILE A 19 3.45 6.94 18.79
N TYR A 20 3.05 7.88 19.64
CA TYR A 20 3.95 8.90 20.18
C TYR A 20 5.13 8.27 20.94
N LYS A 21 4.87 7.25 21.77
CA LYS A 21 5.93 6.51 22.48
C LYS A 21 6.91 5.82 21.53
N LYS A 22 6.41 5.21 20.45
CA LYS A 22 7.28 4.60 19.41
C LYS A 22 8.15 5.65 18.70
N ILE A 23 7.58 6.83 18.43
CA ILE A 23 8.32 7.94 17.83
C ILE A 23 9.44 8.41 18.77
N LEU A 24 9.17 8.52 20.07
CA LEU A 24 10.18 8.91 21.07
C LEU A 24 11.30 7.87 21.19
N ALA A 25 10.97 6.59 21.29
CA ALA A 25 11.97 5.53 21.34
C ALA A 25 12.89 5.56 20.11
N ARG A 26 12.32 5.74 18.92
CA ARG A 26 13.07 5.89 17.67
C ARG A 26 13.96 7.14 17.65
N PHE A 27 13.47 8.26 18.21
CA PHE A 27 14.28 9.47 18.36
C PHE A 27 15.49 9.24 19.28
N GLU A 28 15.30 8.53 20.39
CA GLU A 28 16.36 8.15 21.33
C GLU A 28 17.39 7.21 20.69
N GLU A 29 16.94 6.27 19.85
CA GLU A 29 17.82 5.36 19.10
C GLU A 29 18.66 6.06 18.02
N GLU A 30 18.06 7.00 17.28
CA GLU A 30 18.70 7.66 16.13
C GLU A 30 19.63 8.83 16.52
N ASN A 31 19.75 9.16 17.82
CA ASN A 31 20.67 10.18 18.37
C ASN A 31 20.63 11.55 17.63
N ASP A 32 19.44 12.00 17.24
CA ASP A 32 19.27 13.30 16.59
C ASP A 32 19.49 14.47 17.57
N GLU A 33 19.94 15.62 17.07
CA GLU A 33 20.29 16.81 17.88
C GLU A 33 19.16 17.28 18.82
N ASN A 34 17.91 17.17 18.35
CA ASN A 34 16.71 17.42 19.12
C ASN A 34 15.49 16.87 18.38
N PHE A 35 14.38 16.72 19.11
CA PHE A 35 13.15 16.17 18.57
C PHE A 35 12.60 16.94 17.35
N SER A 36 12.77 18.26 17.30
CA SER A 36 12.34 19.07 16.14
C SER A 36 13.21 18.81 14.91
N ALA A 37 14.52 18.64 15.07
CA ALA A 37 15.42 18.25 13.99
C ALA A 37 15.10 16.84 13.47
N PHE A 38 14.85 15.88 14.38
CA PHE A 38 14.40 14.52 14.04
C PHE A 38 13.14 14.55 13.18
N VAL A 39 12.08 15.24 13.62
CA VAL A 39 10.82 15.29 12.87
C VAL A 39 11.01 15.96 11.52
N ARG A 40 11.84 17.02 11.41
CA ARG A 40 12.14 17.67 10.13
C ARG A 40 12.85 16.74 9.17
N ARG A 41 13.92 16.06 9.63
CA ARG A 41 14.68 15.09 8.84
C ARG A 41 13.77 14.01 8.26
N ILE A 42 12.88 13.45 9.09
CA ILE A 42 11.90 12.45 8.66
C ILE A 42 10.89 13.06 7.66
N ALA A 43 10.33 14.23 7.97
CA ALA A 43 9.34 14.91 7.13
C ALA A 43 9.88 15.29 5.74
N THR A 44 11.18 15.59 5.64
CA THR A 44 11.86 15.94 4.39
C THR A 44 12.64 14.78 3.77
N LYS A 45 12.51 13.57 4.31
CA LYS A 45 13.17 12.38 3.74
C LYS A 45 12.69 12.23 2.30
N LYS A 46 13.63 12.19 1.35
CA LYS A 46 13.30 12.00 -0.05
C LYS A 46 12.77 10.59 -0.24
N ILE A 47 11.47 10.48 -0.49
CA ILE A 47 10.85 9.19 -0.79
C ILE A 47 10.97 8.99 -2.30
N SER A 48 11.71 7.96 -2.70
CA SER A 48 11.52 7.41 -4.03
C SER A 48 10.22 6.61 -3.99
N LEU A 49 9.24 6.98 -4.80
CA LEU A 49 8.18 6.07 -5.19
C LEU A 49 8.23 6.00 -6.71
N ASP A 50 8.29 4.78 -7.23
CA ASP A 50 8.17 4.58 -8.66
C ASP A 50 6.67 4.70 -9.02
N VAL A 51 6.27 5.94 -9.31
CA VAL A 51 4.89 6.33 -9.63
C VAL A 51 4.36 5.49 -10.80
N GLU A 52 5.21 5.18 -11.79
CA GLU A 52 4.87 4.39 -12.97
C GLU A 52 4.55 2.94 -12.59
N VAL A 53 5.37 2.32 -11.74
CA VAL A 53 5.12 0.97 -11.21
C VAL A 53 3.78 0.92 -10.49
N TYR A 54 3.51 1.91 -9.64
CA TYR A 54 2.25 1.97 -8.90
C TYR A 54 1.03 2.11 -9.84
N GLU A 55 1.10 3.00 -10.82
CA GLU A 55 0.00 3.24 -11.76
C GLU A 55 -0.25 2.02 -12.63
N LYS A 56 0.82 1.36 -13.11
CA LYS A 56 0.74 0.11 -13.86
C LYS A 56 0.09 -1.00 -13.05
N VAL A 57 0.56 -1.26 -11.83
CA VAL A 57 0.01 -2.31 -10.95
C VAL A 57 -1.46 -2.04 -10.63
N THR A 58 -1.80 -0.80 -10.29
CA THR A 58 -3.18 -0.43 -9.96
C THR A 58 -4.11 -0.55 -11.16
N ALA A 59 -3.67 -0.11 -12.34
CA ALA A 59 -4.44 -0.24 -13.59
C ALA A 59 -4.67 -1.70 -13.96
N SER A 60 -3.61 -2.54 -13.94
CA SER A 60 -3.71 -3.97 -14.23
C SER A 60 -4.65 -4.70 -13.26
N LEU A 61 -4.54 -4.45 -11.95
CA LEU A 61 -5.44 -5.08 -10.97
C LEU A 61 -6.90 -4.64 -11.16
N ASN A 62 -7.14 -3.37 -11.50
CA ASN A 62 -8.50 -2.91 -11.77
C ASN A 62 -9.08 -3.53 -13.05
N GLU A 63 -8.27 -3.70 -14.10
CA GLU A 63 -8.67 -4.38 -15.33
C GLU A 63 -9.05 -5.84 -15.07
N ILE A 64 -8.16 -6.59 -14.42
CA ILE A 64 -8.38 -7.98 -14.03
C ILE A 64 -9.63 -8.10 -13.14
N GLY A 65 -9.79 -7.19 -12.18
CA GLY A 65 -10.99 -7.16 -11.33
C GLY A 65 -12.28 -6.90 -12.09
N ARG A 66 -12.27 -6.04 -13.11
CA ARG A 66 -13.43 -5.81 -13.98
C ARG A 66 -13.77 -7.05 -14.79
N GLN A 67 -12.77 -7.72 -15.34
CA GLN A 67 -12.96 -8.92 -16.16
C GLN A 67 -13.46 -10.10 -15.33
N ILE A 68 -12.89 -10.35 -14.15
CA ILE A 68 -13.40 -11.38 -13.22
C ILE A 68 -14.84 -11.05 -12.79
N ASN A 69 -15.16 -9.78 -12.57
CA ASN A 69 -16.54 -9.37 -12.29
C ASN A 69 -17.50 -9.64 -13.46
N SER A 70 -17.02 -9.52 -14.72
CA SER A 70 -17.81 -9.91 -15.90
C SER A 70 -18.11 -11.40 -15.87
N ILE A 71 -17.10 -12.23 -15.62
CA ILE A 71 -17.26 -13.69 -15.53
C ILE A 71 -18.25 -14.06 -14.41
N VAL A 72 -18.20 -13.38 -13.26
CA VAL A 72 -19.18 -13.57 -12.18
C VAL A 72 -20.60 -13.32 -12.68
N LYS A 73 -20.82 -12.23 -13.42
CA LYS A 73 -22.15 -11.91 -13.98
C LYS A 73 -22.61 -12.95 -14.98
N ASP A 74 -21.73 -13.35 -15.90
CA ASP A 74 -22.04 -14.37 -16.90
C ASP A 74 -22.39 -15.72 -16.23
N LEU A 75 -21.72 -16.07 -15.13
CA LEU A 75 -22.03 -17.26 -14.32
C LEU A 75 -23.35 -17.14 -13.53
N HIS A 76 -23.78 -15.93 -13.17
CA HIS A 76 -25.10 -15.75 -12.55
C HIS A 76 -26.21 -15.85 -13.60
N GLU A 77 -25.96 -15.37 -14.82
CA GLU A 77 -26.92 -15.41 -15.93
C GLU A 77 -27.02 -16.79 -16.58
N LYS A 78 -25.92 -17.54 -16.62
CA LYS A 78 -25.82 -18.88 -17.20
C LYS A 78 -25.66 -19.91 -16.08
N THR A 79 -26.63 -20.80 -15.94
CA THR A 79 -26.64 -21.86 -14.92
C THR A 79 -25.52 -22.89 -15.08
N GLU A 80 -24.80 -22.89 -16.21
CA GLU A 80 -23.74 -23.84 -16.51
C GLU A 80 -22.37 -23.17 -16.63
N VAL A 81 -21.38 -23.79 -15.99
CA VAL A 81 -19.96 -23.44 -16.12
C VAL A 81 -19.42 -24.03 -17.42
N THR A 82 -18.94 -23.17 -18.32
CA THR A 82 -18.48 -23.59 -19.65
C THR A 82 -16.95 -23.74 -19.72
N PHE A 83 -16.45 -24.44 -20.74
CA PHE A 83 -15.02 -24.51 -21.05
C PHE A 83 -14.40 -23.13 -21.31
N ILE A 84 -15.18 -22.20 -21.89
CA ILE A 84 -14.78 -20.81 -22.14
C ILE A 84 -14.42 -20.11 -20.82
N THR A 85 -15.25 -20.32 -19.78
CA THR A 85 -15.01 -19.76 -18.44
C THR A 85 -13.69 -20.23 -17.84
N LEU A 86 -13.29 -21.49 -18.03
CA LEU A 86 -12.00 -21.99 -17.54
C LEU A 86 -10.81 -21.31 -18.23
N GLU A 87 -10.87 -21.14 -19.55
CA GLU A 87 -9.81 -20.46 -20.31
C GLU A 87 -9.71 -18.97 -19.94
N GLU A 88 -10.84 -18.29 -19.73
CA GLU A 88 -10.86 -16.91 -19.23
C GLU A 88 -10.12 -16.79 -17.88
N PHE A 89 -10.34 -17.73 -16.96
CA PHE A 89 -9.65 -17.78 -15.67
C PHE A 89 -8.14 -18.03 -15.82
N LYS A 90 -7.72 -18.93 -16.71
CA LYS A 90 -6.29 -19.15 -17.01
C LYS A 90 -5.62 -17.89 -17.57
N ILE A 91 -6.29 -17.16 -18.45
CA ILE A 91 -5.79 -15.89 -18.99
C ILE A 91 -5.58 -14.87 -17.86
N LYS A 92 -6.55 -14.71 -16.94
CA LYS A 92 -6.39 -13.78 -15.80
C LYS A 92 -5.25 -14.19 -14.86
N LYS A 93 -5.05 -15.50 -14.66
CA LYS A 93 -3.91 -16.01 -13.90
C LYS A 93 -2.59 -15.63 -14.57
N GLN A 94 -2.45 -15.85 -15.88
CA GLN A 94 -1.25 -15.47 -16.63
C GLN A 94 -0.98 -13.96 -16.56
N GLU A 95 -2.01 -13.11 -16.69
CA GLU A 95 -1.87 -11.66 -16.55
C GLU A 95 -1.34 -11.25 -15.16
N LEU A 96 -1.80 -11.92 -14.09
CA LEU A 96 -1.30 -11.70 -12.73
C LEU A 96 0.13 -12.23 -12.55
N GLU A 97 0.49 -13.36 -13.16
CA GLU A 97 1.84 -13.92 -13.12
C GLU A 97 2.83 -12.99 -13.85
N VAL A 98 2.45 -12.42 -14.99
CA VAL A 98 3.25 -11.39 -15.68
C VAL A 98 3.46 -10.17 -14.79
N LEU A 99 2.40 -9.71 -14.11
CA LEU A 99 2.50 -8.60 -13.18
C LEU A 99 3.39 -8.94 -11.97
N LEU A 100 3.39 -10.20 -11.53
CA LEU A 100 4.23 -10.68 -10.44
C LEU A 100 5.71 -10.66 -10.81
N VAL A 101 6.06 -11.15 -12.00
CA VAL A 101 7.44 -11.08 -12.54
C VAL A 101 7.90 -9.62 -12.63
N PHE A 102 7.06 -8.73 -13.16
CA PHE A 102 7.36 -7.30 -13.21
C PHE A 102 7.65 -6.70 -11.83
N LEU A 103 6.87 -7.08 -10.80
CA LEU A 103 7.12 -6.64 -9.43
C LEU A 103 8.39 -7.24 -8.84
N ASP A 104 8.67 -8.52 -9.09
CA ASP A 104 9.92 -9.15 -8.64
C ASP A 104 11.15 -8.46 -9.24
N GLU A 105 11.12 -8.14 -10.54
CA GLU A 105 12.18 -7.37 -11.20
C GLU A 105 12.34 -5.96 -10.61
N TRP A 106 11.22 -5.30 -10.30
CA TRP A 106 11.24 -3.99 -9.65
C TRP A 106 11.83 -4.06 -8.24
N VAL A 107 11.41 -5.02 -7.41
CA VAL A 107 11.96 -5.24 -6.06
C VAL A 107 13.45 -5.55 -6.15
N ASN A 108 13.87 -6.43 -7.07
CA ASN A 108 15.29 -6.78 -7.24
C ASN A 108 16.14 -5.60 -7.70
N ARG A 109 15.61 -4.69 -8.52
CA ARG A 109 16.28 -3.43 -8.87
C ARG A 109 16.45 -2.51 -7.66
N ARG A 110 15.46 -2.49 -6.77
CA ARG A 110 15.48 -1.67 -5.54
C ARG A 110 16.38 -2.23 -4.44
N ASN A 111 16.30 -3.52 -4.17
CA ASN A 111 17.03 -4.16 -3.07
C ASN A 111 18.55 -4.18 -3.32
N LYS A 112 18.99 -3.97 -4.57
CA LYS A 112 20.39 -3.66 -4.87
C LYS A 112 20.85 -2.28 -4.34
N MET A 113 19.98 -1.49 -3.72
CA MET A 113 20.29 -0.15 -3.22
C MET A 113 20.06 0.09 -1.72
N VAL A 114 19.36 -0.78 -0.97
CA VAL A 114 19.21 -0.66 0.50
C VAL A 114 18.85 -2.02 1.09
N ASP A 115 19.56 -2.46 2.14
CA ASP A 115 19.14 -3.56 3.03
C ASP A 115 18.53 -2.96 4.31
N PHE A 116 17.28 -3.29 4.65
CA PHE A 116 16.77 -3.14 6.02
C PHE A 116 15.56 -4.06 6.28
N ASP A 117 15.66 -4.93 7.29
CA ASP A 117 14.56 -5.80 7.74
C ASP A 117 13.65 -5.09 8.76
N PHE A 118 12.33 -5.36 8.70
CA PHE A 118 11.41 -5.00 9.79
C PHE A 118 10.24 -5.99 9.94
N ASP A 119 10.04 -6.44 11.19
CA ASP A 119 8.99 -7.35 11.65
C ASP A 119 7.70 -6.59 11.98
N GLY A 120 6.57 -7.10 11.51
CA GLY A 120 5.27 -6.45 11.58
C GLY A 120 4.22 -7.34 12.21
N SER A 121 3.91 -7.10 13.49
CA SER A 121 2.59 -7.37 14.03
C SER A 121 2.32 -6.53 15.27
N GLU A 122 1.23 -5.76 15.27
CA GLU A 122 0.33 -5.59 16.43
C GLU A 122 -0.86 -4.68 16.09
N LYS A 123 -2.06 -5.14 16.44
CA LYS A 123 -3.30 -4.38 16.37
C LYS A 123 -3.42 -3.50 17.61
N ILE A 124 -3.68 -2.21 17.43
CA ILE A 124 -3.91 -1.27 18.53
C ILE A 124 -5.41 -1.03 18.65
N ASP A 125 -6.06 -1.73 19.58
CA ASP A 125 -7.43 -1.45 20.04
C ASP A 125 -7.37 -0.73 21.39
N ARG A 126 -7.73 0.57 21.44
CA ARG A 126 -8.28 1.33 22.60
C ARG A 126 -8.35 2.84 22.29
N PRO A 127 -9.22 3.62 22.95
CA PRO A 127 -9.42 5.04 22.67
C PRO A 127 -8.17 5.84 23.06
N ALA A 128 -7.56 6.51 22.08
CA ALA A 128 -6.26 7.13 22.24
C ALA A 128 -6.33 8.56 22.80
N VAL A 129 -5.59 8.81 23.88
CA VAL A 129 -5.17 10.17 24.24
C VAL A 129 -4.29 10.69 23.11
N LYS A 130 -4.71 11.82 22.51
CA LYS A 130 -3.99 12.42 21.37
C LYS A 130 -2.91 13.38 21.87
N LYS A 131 -1.67 13.15 21.47
CA LYS A 131 -0.52 14.06 21.65
C LYS A 131 -0.35 14.93 20.42
N ARG A 132 0.14 16.17 20.63
CA ARG A 132 0.41 17.13 19.56
C ARG A 132 1.91 17.36 19.42
N ILE A 133 2.41 17.25 18.19
CA ILE A 133 3.78 17.58 17.82
C ILE A 133 3.74 18.85 16.96
N TYR A 134 4.52 19.86 17.36
CA TYR A 134 4.65 21.13 16.65
C TYR A 134 6.06 21.28 16.12
N VAL A 135 6.19 21.51 14.81
CA VAL A 135 7.49 21.68 14.15
C VAL A 135 7.42 22.84 13.19
N MET A 136 8.41 23.72 13.24
CA MET A 136 8.54 24.81 12.27
C MET A 136 9.42 24.37 11.10
N LEU A 137 8.96 24.63 9.88
CA LEU A 137 9.65 24.31 8.63
C LEU A 137 10.11 25.60 7.95
N SER A 138 11.28 25.53 7.35
CA SER A 138 11.76 26.49 6.37
C SER A 138 11.02 26.31 5.04
N GLU A 139 11.24 27.26 4.14
CA GLU A 139 10.61 27.25 2.82
C GLU A 139 11.04 26.05 1.97
N GLN A 140 12.33 25.70 2.01
CA GLN A 140 12.89 24.53 1.32
C GLN A 140 12.35 23.22 1.91
N GLU A 141 12.33 23.09 3.24
CA GLU A 141 11.80 21.89 3.91
C GLU A 141 10.31 21.70 3.59
N ASN A 142 9.53 22.78 3.58
CA ASN A 142 8.13 22.74 3.20
C ASN A 142 7.91 22.36 1.74
N HIS A 143 8.78 22.81 0.82
CA HIS A 143 8.71 22.41 -0.59
C HIS A 143 9.02 20.92 -0.79
N ALA A 144 10.11 20.41 -0.18
CA ALA A 144 10.47 18.99 -0.25
C ALA A 144 9.39 18.07 0.35
N LEU A 145 8.75 18.51 1.45
CA LEU A 145 7.59 17.85 2.04
C LEU A 145 6.43 17.75 1.02
N MET A 146 6.07 18.87 0.38
CA MET A 146 4.96 18.92 -0.58
C MET A 146 5.22 18.05 -1.80
N GLU A 147 6.44 18.06 -2.34
CA GLU A 147 6.81 17.20 -3.48
C GLU A 147 6.65 15.70 -3.12
N SER A 148 7.07 15.31 -1.92
CA SER A 148 6.95 13.93 -1.44
C SER A 148 5.48 13.54 -1.16
N MET A 149 4.69 14.48 -0.64
CA MET A 149 3.25 14.29 -0.45
C MET A 149 2.51 14.06 -1.76
N GLU A 150 2.83 14.84 -2.80
CA GLU A 150 2.20 14.74 -4.11
C GLU A 150 2.45 13.37 -4.73
N LYS A 151 3.71 12.90 -4.71
CA LYS A 151 4.09 11.56 -5.20
C LYS A 151 3.32 10.43 -4.53
N LEU A 152 3.00 10.59 -3.25
CA LEU A 152 2.27 9.61 -2.46
C LEU A 152 0.77 9.87 -2.38
N CYS A 153 0.28 10.94 -3.02
CA CYS A 153 -1.11 11.40 -3.02
C CYS A 153 -1.69 11.71 -1.63
N PHE A 154 -0.90 12.26 -0.70
CA PHE A 154 -1.42 12.76 0.56
C PHE A 154 -2.03 14.15 0.40
N ASN A 155 -3.30 14.30 0.83
CA ASN A 155 -4.00 15.58 0.79
C ASN A 155 -3.70 16.49 2.00
N LYS A 156 -3.07 15.97 3.05
CA LYS A 156 -2.81 16.69 4.31
C LYS A 156 -1.39 16.45 4.81
N LYS A 157 -0.66 17.53 5.10
CA LYS A 157 0.73 17.48 5.62
C LYS A 157 0.85 16.69 6.91
N ALA A 158 -0.08 16.92 7.83
CA ALA A 158 -0.08 16.25 9.13
C ALA A 158 -0.22 14.73 9.00
N ASP A 159 -1.07 14.27 8.07
CA ASP A 159 -1.27 12.84 7.84
C ASP A 159 -0.04 12.18 7.21
N PHE A 160 0.59 12.88 6.26
CA PHE A 160 1.82 12.41 5.64
C PHE A 160 2.95 12.25 6.66
N VAL A 161 3.24 13.29 7.46
CA VAL A 161 4.34 13.20 8.43
C VAL A 161 4.01 12.24 9.57
N ARG A 162 2.74 12.13 9.98
CA ARG A 162 2.31 11.07 10.89
C ARG A 162 2.62 9.67 10.35
N CYS A 163 2.35 9.41 9.07
CA CYS A 163 2.71 8.15 8.42
C CYS A 163 4.21 7.89 8.54
N LEU A 164 5.05 8.85 8.12
CA LEU A 164 6.51 8.69 8.14
C LEU A 164 7.09 8.48 9.55
N LEU A 165 6.62 9.27 10.52
CA LEU A 165 7.09 9.17 11.90
C LEU A 165 6.73 7.81 12.53
N SER A 166 5.53 7.31 12.25
CA SER A 166 5.06 6.05 12.83
C SER A 166 5.75 4.81 12.29
N ASN A 167 6.50 4.92 11.18
CA ASN A 167 6.99 3.81 10.36
C ASN A 167 5.93 2.72 10.07
N SER A 168 4.66 3.09 10.17
CA SER A 168 3.58 2.15 10.10
C SER A 168 3.18 2.01 8.63
N ARG A 169 3.56 0.88 8.03
CA ARG A 169 3.02 0.42 6.73
C ARG A 169 1.48 0.43 6.71
N SER A 170 0.84 0.40 7.89
CA SER A 170 -0.62 0.47 8.06
C SER A 170 -1.21 1.89 7.93
N LEU A 171 -0.40 2.95 8.06
CA LEU A 171 -0.88 4.34 8.04
C LEU A 171 -0.85 4.91 6.62
N TYR A 172 -1.89 4.57 5.85
CA TYR A 172 -2.56 5.51 4.95
C TYR A 172 -1.75 6.13 3.79
N VAL A 173 -0.89 5.39 3.08
CA VAL A 173 -0.50 5.83 1.72
C VAL A 173 -1.72 5.64 0.79
N PRO A 174 -2.37 6.71 0.28
CA PRO A 174 -3.60 6.56 -0.52
C PRO A 174 -3.40 5.71 -1.78
N ARG A 175 -2.19 5.80 -2.36
CA ARG A 175 -1.77 4.93 -3.44
C ARG A 175 -1.78 3.44 -3.00
N TRP A 176 -1.10 3.10 -1.90
CA TRP A 176 -1.11 1.73 -1.34
C TRP A 176 -2.52 1.19 -1.04
N LYS A 177 -3.44 2.06 -0.59
CA LYS A 177 -4.84 1.69 -0.39
C LYS A 177 -5.55 1.30 -1.69
N ALA A 178 -5.25 1.93 -2.82
CA ALA A 178 -5.92 1.60 -4.07
C ALA A 178 -5.58 0.17 -4.52
N ILE A 179 -4.31 -0.24 -4.40
CA ILE A 179 -3.87 -1.62 -4.67
C ILE A 179 -4.54 -2.59 -3.71
N PHE A 180 -4.58 -2.25 -2.41
CA PHE A 180 -5.28 -3.04 -1.39
C PHE A 180 -6.77 -3.25 -1.73
N TYR A 181 -7.47 -2.17 -2.10
CA TYR A 181 -8.89 -2.25 -2.43
C TYR A 181 -9.13 -2.97 -3.76
N ALA A 182 -8.26 -2.81 -4.75
CA ALA A 182 -8.32 -3.58 -5.99
C ALA A 182 -8.17 -5.09 -5.70
N GLU A 183 -7.18 -5.47 -4.89
CA GLU A 183 -6.97 -6.85 -4.44
C GLU A 183 -8.20 -7.42 -3.71
N ILE A 184 -8.76 -6.68 -2.75
CA ILE A 184 -9.96 -7.10 -2.01
C ILE A 184 -11.15 -7.33 -2.94
N ARG A 185 -11.39 -6.42 -3.89
CA ARG A 185 -12.48 -6.57 -4.86
C ARG A 185 -12.33 -7.87 -5.65
N ILE A 186 -11.12 -8.16 -6.14
CA ILE A 186 -10.87 -9.42 -6.86
C ILE A 186 -11.15 -10.61 -5.94
N LYS A 187 -10.64 -10.61 -4.71
CA LYS A 187 -10.88 -11.71 -3.74
C LYS A 187 -12.36 -11.95 -3.44
N ASN A 188 -13.14 -10.88 -3.31
CA ASN A 188 -14.58 -10.98 -3.10
C ASN A 188 -15.27 -11.61 -4.32
N ASN A 189 -14.90 -11.19 -5.53
CA ASN A 189 -15.43 -11.76 -6.77
C ASN A 189 -15.05 -13.24 -6.93
N LEU A 190 -13.80 -13.62 -6.64
CA LEU A 190 -13.36 -15.02 -6.63
C LEU A 190 -14.14 -15.87 -5.63
N SER A 191 -14.49 -15.30 -4.48
CA SER A 191 -15.31 -15.99 -3.47
C SER A 191 -16.73 -16.23 -3.96
N GLN A 192 -17.30 -15.29 -4.73
CA GLN A 192 -18.59 -15.46 -5.38
C GLN A 192 -18.54 -16.55 -6.46
N VAL A 193 -17.49 -16.58 -7.29
CA VAL A 193 -17.29 -17.65 -8.28
C VAL A 193 -17.18 -19.01 -7.59
N LYS A 194 -16.37 -19.11 -6.54
CA LYS A 194 -16.23 -20.35 -5.76
C LYS A 194 -17.58 -20.83 -5.21
N ARG A 195 -18.39 -19.89 -4.70
CA ARG A 195 -19.73 -20.19 -4.21
C ARG A 195 -20.65 -20.71 -5.31
N HIS A 196 -20.71 -20.03 -6.46
CA HIS A 196 -21.48 -20.48 -7.62
C HIS A 196 -21.08 -21.86 -8.13
N ILE A 197 -19.77 -22.14 -8.23
CA ILE A 197 -19.30 -23.47 -8.65
C ILE A 197 -19.78 -24.56 -7.69
N ASN A 198 -19.62 -24.32 -6.37
CA ASN A 198 -20.05 -25.29 -5.36
C ASN A 198 -21.57 -25.50 -5.33
N GLU A 199 -22.35 -24.48 -5.67
CA GLU A 199 -23.83 -24.53 -5.71
C GLU A 199 -24.35 -25.18 -7.01
N ALA A 200 -23.68 -24.98 -8.15
CA ALA A 200 -24.17 -25.39 -9.47
C ALA A 200 -23.55 -26.69 -10.02
N ASN A 201 -22.28 -27.01 -9.73
CA ASN A 201 -21.62 -28.20 -10.28
C ASN A 201 -20.39 -28.63 -9.47
N LEU A 202 -20.50 -29.74 -8.72
CA LEU A 202 -19.44 -30.36 -7.92
C LEU A 202 -18.21 -30.85 -8.74
N LEU A 203 -18.29 -30.86 -10.08
CA LEU A 203 -17.29 -31.50 -10.96
C LEU A 203 -16.23 -30.56 -11.53
N HIS A 204 -16.33 -29.23 -11.36
CA HIS A 204 -15.34 -28.29 -11.92
C HIS A 204 -14.12 -28.05 -10.99
N MET A 205 -13.50 -29.14 -10.53
CA MET A 205 -12.29 -29.09 -9.68
C MET A 205 -11.15 -28.28 -10.32
N SER A 206 -11.00 -28.33 -11.65
CA SER A 206 -10.00 -27.53 -12.37
C SER A 206 -10.27 -26.02 -12.28
N LEU A 207 -11.54 -25.60 -12.33
CA LEU A 207 -11.88 -24.17 -12.20
C LEU A 207 -11.69 -23.69 -10.76
N LEU A 208 -12.04 -24.51 -9.78
CA LEU A 208 -11.75 -24.23 -8.36
C LEU A 208 -10.25 -24.10 -8.10
N HIS A 209 -9.45 -24.92 -8.77
CA HIS A 209 -7.99 -24.83 -8.72
C HIS A 209 -7.50 -23.48 -9.27
N GLU A 210 -7.95 -23.07 -10.45
CA GLU A 210 -7.56 -21.76 -11.01
C GLU A 210 -8.01 -20.59 -10.13
N VAL A 211 -9.24 -20.60 -9.60
CA VAL A 211 -9.74 -19.59 -8.65
C VAL A 211 -8.85 -19.51 -7.40
N SER A 212 -8.45 -20.65 -6.86
CA SER A 212 -7.55 -20.72 -5.71
C SER A 212 -6.16 -20.19 -6.04
N ASP A 213 -5.62 -20.51 -7.21
CA ASP A 213 -4.29 -20.06 -7.63
C ASP A 213 -4.25 -18.56 -7.87
N ILE A 214 -5.27 -17.96 -8.50
CA ILE A 214 -5.39 -16.50 -8.62
C ILE A 214 -5.36 -15.84 -7.24
N ALA A 215 -6.07 -16.40 -6.25
CA ALA A 215 -6.06 -15.87 -4.89
C ALA A 215 -4.68 -15.94 -4.22
N LYS A 216 -3.90 -17.01 -4.50
CA LYS A 216 -2.51 -17.12 -4.04
C LYS A 216 -1.60 -16.11 -4.73
N THR A 217 -1.69 -15.98 -6.06
CA THR A 217 -0.89 -15.02 -6.85
C THR A 217 -1.14 -13.58 -6.39
N LEU A 218 -2.40 -13.22 -6.08
CA LEU A 218 -2.73 -11.90 -5.51
C LEU A 218 -2.07 -11.66 -4.16
N LYS A 219 -2.04 -12.67 -3.28
CA LYS A 219 -1.36 -12.57 -1.99
C LYS A 219 0.16 -12.37 -2.17
N GLN A 220 0.74 -13.02 -3.17
CA GLN A 220 2.17 -12.87 -3.48
C GLN A 220 2.48 -11.52 -4.11
N LEU A 221 1.66 -11.04 -5.06
CA LEU A 221 1.73 -9.69 -5.61
C LEU A 221 1.71 -8.64 -4.50
N ARG A 222 0.79 -8.79 -3.54
CA ARG A 222 0.71 -7.90 -2.38
C ARG A 222 2.00 -7.91 -1.57
N LYS A 223 2.54 -9.10 -1.26
CA LYS A 223 3.79 -9.25 -0.51
C LYS A 223 4.97 -8.60 -1.25
N ASN A 224 5.07 -8.78 -2.57
CA ASN A 224 6.15 -8.22 -3.38
C ASN A 224 6.04 -6.70 -3.51
N PHE A 225 4.82 -6.19 -3.70
CA PHE A 225 4.57 -4.76 -3.69
C PHE A 225 4.97 -4.14 -2.33
N ASP A 226 4.54 -4.75 -1.23
CA ASP A 226 4.84 -4.30 0.13
C ASP A 226 6.35 -4.34 0.44
N LYS A 227 7.11 -5.27 -0.15
CA LYS A 227 8.58 -5.31 -0.07
C LYS A 227 9.24 -4.16 -0.84
N GLY A 228 8.79 -3.88 -2.07
CA GLY A 228 9.40 -2.83 -2.87
C GLY A 228 9.04 -1.42 -2.39
N VAL A 229 7.97 -1.26 -1.60
CA VAL A 229 7.65 0.00 -0.88
C VAL A 229 8.33 0.00 0.49
N GLU A 230 9.66 -0.01 0.50
CA GLU A 230 10.41 0.40 1.69
C GLU A 230 10.53 1.93 1.71
N ILE A 231 10.16 2.53 2.86
CA ILE A 231 10.24 3.98 3.16
C ILE A 231 11.39 4.22 4.12
#